data_AF-A0A958V0B2-F1
#
_entry.id   AF-A0A958V0B2-F1
#
_cell.length_a   1.000
_cell.length_b   1.000
_cell.length_c   1.000
_cell.angle_alpha   90.00
_cell.angle_beta   90.00
_cell.angle_gamma   90.00
#
_symmetry.space_group_name_H-M   'P 1'
#
loop_
_entity.id
_entity.type
_entity.pdbx_description
1 polymer ?
#
loop_
_entity_poly.entity_id
_entity_poly.type
_entity_poly.pdbx_seq_one_letter_code
_entity_poly.pdbx_strand_id
1 'polypeptide(L)'
;IRLKLARFTGAYKLFPVKVFINIENFSKFAVGKTLKHRIKLYEKYLSMRDTYYMPWAIYNVLHWKPTGTLTDVVHIHGNNDFVFPIRHIKDCEIVKGGTHLMIINKANYLSSILEKII
;
A
#
# COMPACT_ATOMS: atom_id res chain seq x y z
N ILE A 1 -5.53 14.69 -4.77
CA ILE A 1 -6.89 14.98 -5.28
C ILE A 1 -7.80 13.76 -5.18
N ARG A 2 -7.46 12.60 -5.78
CA ARG A 2 -8.29 11.37 -5.74
C ARG A 2 -8.74 10.93 -4.33
N LEU A 3 -7.81 10.79 -3.39
CA LEU A 3 -8.16 10.40 -2.01
C LEU A 3 -9.01 11.46 -1.28
N LYS A 4 -8.73 12.75 -1.52
CA LYS A 4 -9.55 13.85 -0.97
C LYS A 4 -10.98 13.81 -1.51
N LEU A 5 -11.15 13.54 -2.81
CA LEU A 5 -12.47 13.35 -3.44
C LEU A 5 -13.18 12.13 -2.86
N ALA A 6 -12.50 10.98 -2.79
CA ALA A 6 -13.07 9.77 -2.21
C ALA A 6 -13.58 10.01 -0.79
N ARG A 7 -12.81 10.72 0.05
CA ARG A 7 -13.24 11.15 1.38
C ARG A 7 -14.47 12.05 1.35
N PHE A 8 -14.44 13.10 0.52
CA PHE A 8 -15.51 14.08 0.44
C PHE A 8 -16.84 13.47 -0.04
N THR A 9 -16.80 12.62 -1.06
CA THR A 9 -17.99 12.00 -1.65
C THR A 9 -18.45 10.75 -0.90
N GLY A 10 -17.61 10.18 -0.04
CA GLY A 10 -17.89 8.90 0.61
C GLY A 10 -17.77 7.68 -0.31
N ALA A 11 -17.25 7.84 -1.54
CA ALA A 11 -17.15 6.75 -2.53
C ALA A 11 -16.35 5.54 -2.03
N TYR A 12 -15.44 5.73 -1.07
CA TYR A 12 -14.68 4.65 -0.43
C TYR A 12 -15.58 3.63 0.31
N LYS A 13 -16.81 3.99 0.67
CA LYS A 13 -17.80 3.08 1.29
C LYS A 13 -18.31 2.01 0.32
N LEU A 14 -18.14 2.22 -0.99
CA LEU A 14 -18.52 1.26 -2.03
C LEU A 14 -17.41 0.24 -2.34
N PHE A 15 -16.29 0.28 -1.59
CA PHE A 15 -15.16 -0.60 -1.84
C PHE A 15 -15.56 -2.08 -1.65
N PRO A 16 -15.30 -2.97 -2.61
CA PRO A 16 -15.78 -4.35 -2.59
C PRO A 16 -14.90 -5.23 -1.68
N VAL A 17 -14.95 -4.99 -0.37
CA VAL A 17 -14.11 -5.66 0.64
C VAL A 17 -14.15 -7.18 0.53
N LYS A 18 -15.34 -7.76 0.31
CA LYS A 18 -15.53 -9.22 0.19
C LYS A 18 -14.76 -9.85 -0.98
N VAL A 19 -14.58 -9.11 -2.08
CA VAL A 19 -13.83 -9.59 -3.25
C VAL A 19 -12.34 -9.69 -2.92
N PHE A 20 -11.80 -8.69 -2.23
CA PHE A 20 -10.40 -8.66 -1.82
C PHE A 20 -10.07 -9.67 -0.74
N ILE A 21 -10.98 -9.91 0.21
CA ILE A 21 -10.81 -10.96 1.22
C ILE A 21 -10.69 -12.34 0.56
N ASN A 22 -11.55 -12.61 -0.42
CA ASN A 22 -11.64 -13.90 -1.10
C ASN A 22 -10.69 -14.03 -2.31
N ILE A 23 -9.61 -13.25 -2.40
CA ILE A 23 -8.70 -13.28 -3.55
C ILE A 23 -8.04 -14.66 -3.76
N GLU A 24 -7.90 -15.45 -2.69
CA GLU A 24 -7.45 -16.84 -2.74
C GLU A 24 -8.37 -17.74 -3.56
N ASN A 25 -9.67 -17.47 -3.58
CA ASN A 25 -10.60 -18.22 -4.43
C ASN A 25 -10.38 -17.91 -5.91
N PHE A 26 -9.93 -16.70 -6.24
CA PHE A 26 -9.54 -16.33 -7.61
C PHE A 26 -8.19 -16.94 -8.02
N SER A 27 -7.32 -17.29 -7.06
CA SER A 27 -6.03 -17.95 -7.34
C SER A 27 -6.21 -19.28 -8.09
N LYS A 28 -7.31 -20.01 -7.81
CA LYS A 28 -7.67 -21.29 -8.45
C LYS A 28 -7.94 -21.15 -9.95
N PHE A 29 -8.37 -19.98 -10.40
CA PHE A 29 -8.69 -19.68 -11.80
C PHE A 29 -7.52 -18.99 -12.54
N ALA A 30 -6.40 -18.73 -11.85
CA ALA A 30 -5.25 -18.06 -12.43
C ALA A 30 -4.44 -18.99 -13.33
N VAL A 31 -4.48 -18.75 -14.64
CA VAL A 31 -3.67 -19.47 -15.63
C VAL A 31 -2.41 -18.66 -15.97
N GLY A 32 -1.24 -19.30 -15.91
CA GLY A 32 0.05 -18.68 -16.22
C GLY A 32 0.91 -18.33 -14.99
N LYS A 33 2.23 -18.53 -15.12
CA LYS A 33 3.21 -18.37 -14.01
C LYS A 33 3.22 -16.94 -13.44
N THR A 34 3.15 -15.93 -14.30
CA THR A 34 3.18 -14.51 -13.90
C THR A 34 1.97 -14.11 -13.04
N LEU A 35 0.78 -14.57 -13.43
CA LEU A 35 -0.46 -14.26 -12.70
C LEU A 35 -0.47 -14.96 -11.34
N LYS A 36 -0.10 -16.25 -11.28
CA LYS A 36 0.05 -17.00 -10.03
C LYS A 36 1.03 -16.33 -9.08
N HIS A 37 2.18 -15.89 -9.59
CA HIS A 37 3.18 -15.18 -8.78
C HIS A 37 2.63 -13.87 -8.20
N ARG A 38 1.94 -13.07 -9.02
CA ARG A 38 1.30 -11.82 -8.55
C ARG A 38 0.28 -12.08 -7.46
N ILE A 39 -0.59 -13.08 -7.62
CA ILE A 39 -1.60 -13.41 -6.61
C ILE A 39 -0.92 -13.82 -5.29
N LYS A 40 0.12 -14.66 -5.34
CA LYS A 40 0.90 -15.03 -4.15
C LYS A 40 1.52 -13.82 -3.43
N LEU A 41 2.01 -12.83 -4.18
CA LEU A 41 2.52 -11.58 -3.58
C LEU A 41 1.40 -10.78 -2.92
N TYR A 42 0.21 -10.69 -3.54
CA TYR A 42 -0.95 -10.06 -2.92
C TYR A 42 -1.42 -10.78 -1.67
N GLU A 43 -1.38 -12.11 -1.69
CA GLU A 43 -1.76 -12.91 -0.53
C GLU A 43 -0.86 -12.62 0.67
N LYS A 44 0.46 -12.54 0.42
CA LYS A 44 1.46 -12.15 1.41
C LYS A 44 1.29 -10.71 1.90
N TYR A 45 0.97 -9.77 1.00
CA TYR A 45 0.80 -8.35 1.34
C TYR A 45 -0.46 -8.09 2.16
N LEU A 46 -1.57 -8.67 1.73
CA LEU A 46 -2.86 -8.56 2.38
C LEU A 46 -3.03 -9.74 3.32
N SER A 47 -2.11 -10.02 4.25
CA SER A 47 -2.32 -11.13 5.20
C SER A 47 -3.48 -10.84 6.17
N MET A 48 -3.70 -9.57 6.49
CA MET A 48 -4.82 -9.10 7.32
C MET A 48 -6.03 -8.74 6.45
N ARG A 49 -6.85 -9.74 6.12
CA ARG A 49 -8.10 -9.55 5.33
C ARG A 49 -9.32 -9.80 6.20
N ASP A 50 -9.65 -8.82 7.03
CA ASP A 50 -10.83 -8.88 7.86
C ASP A 50 -11.91 -7.90 7.37
N THR A 51 -13.17 -8.35 7.46
CA THR A 51 -14.36 -7.60 7.01
C THR A 51 -14.59 -6.31 7.78
N TYR A 52 -14.06 -6.19 9.00
CA TYR A 52 -14.11 -4.98 9.81
C TYR A 52 -12.84 -4.15 9.63
N TYR A 53 -11.67 -4.80 9.60
CA TYR A 53 -10.38 -4.14 9.45
C TYR A 53 -10.27 -3.33 8.15
N MET A 54 -10.66 -3.89 7.00
CA MET A 54 -10.47 -3.19 5.72
C MET A 54 -11.30 -1.88 5.61
N PRO A 55 -12.62 -1.87 5.90
CA PRO A 55 -13.38 -0.62 5.97
C PRO A 55 -12.79 0.37 6.97
N TRP A 56 -12.40 -0.11 8.16
CA TRP A 56 -11.79 0.70 9.20
C TRP A 56 -10.48 1.33 8.73
N ALA A 57 -9.59 0.56 8.10
CA ALA A 57 -8.28 1.02 7.62
C ALA A 57 -8.45 2.08 6.53
N ILE A 58 -9.34 1.84 5.55
CA ILE A 58 -9.66 2.82 4.50
C ILE A 58 -10.20 4.12 5.11
N TYR A 59 -11.13 4.01 6.07
CA TYR A 59 -11.67 5.17 6.78
C TYR A 59 -10.56 5.99 7.45
N ASN A 60 -9.70 5.33 8.23
CA ASN A 60 -8.64 5.99 8.98
C ASN A 60 -7.59 6.64 8.07
N VAL A 61 -7.16 5.97 7.00
CA VAL A 61 -6.22 6.58 6.02
C VAL A 61 -6.80 7.86 5.41
N LEU A 62 -8.09 7.86 5.06
CA LEU A 62 -8.73 9.03 4.46
C LEU A 62 -8.98 10.17 5.46
N HIS A 63 -9.32 9.84 6.71
CA HIS A 63 -9.67 10.81 7.76
C HIS A 63 -8.51 11.14 8.69
N TRP A 64 -7.32 10.61 8.42
CA TRP A 64 -6.12 10.86 9.21
C TRP A 64 -5.86 12.37 9.35
N LYS A 65 -5.72 12.80 10.60
CA LYS A 65 -5.31 14.15 10.97
C LYS A 65 -3.99 14.02 11.74
N PRO A 66 -2.85 14.38 11.13
CA PRO A 66 -1.58 14.32 11.83
C PRO A 66 -1.60 15.27 13.03
N THR A 67 -1.10 14.80 14.17
CA THR A 67 -0.88 15.62 15.37
C THR A 67 0.59 15.96 15.47
N GLY A 68 0.95 17.23 15.24
CA GLY A 68 2.32 17.72 15.34
C GLY A 68 3.19 17.46 14.11
N THR A 69 4.42 17.95 14.19
CA THR A 69 5.49 17.71 13.22
C THR A 69 6.39 16.61 13.75
N LEU A 70 6.63 15.58 12.94
CA LEU A 70 7.63 14.56 13.29
C LEU A 70 9.02 15.12 12.98
N THR A 71 9.89 15.17 13.99
CA THR A 71 11.33 15.39 13.81
C THR A 71 12.05 14.06 13.70
N ASP A 72 13.23 14.04 13.08
CA ASP A 72 14.12 12.87 13.01
C ASP A 72 13.50 11.62 12.35
N VAL A 73 12.70 11.84 11.28
CA VAL A 73 12.10 10.76 10.50
C VAL A 73 12.91 10.48 9.24
N VAL A 74 13.33 9.23 9.07
CA VAL A 74 13.76 8.75 7.76
C VAL A 74 12.56 8.24 6.99
N HIS A 75 12.19 8.97 5.95
CA HIS A 75 11.10 8.59 5.06
C HIS A 75 11.66 7.94 3.81
N ILE A 76 11.35 6.66 3.56
CA ILE A 76 11.71 5.95 2.34
C ILE A 76 10.45 5.80 1.48
N HIS A 77 10.46 6.30 0.24
CA HIS A 77 9.26 6.31 -0.60
C HIS A 77 9.52 5.86 -2.04
N GLY A 78 8.56 5.13 -2.61
CA GLY A 78 8.63 4.67 -4.00
C GLY A 78 8.17 5.73 -4.99
N ASN A 79 8.97 6.02 -6.02
CA ASN A 79 8.58 7.02 -7.02
C ASN A 79 7.40 6.61 -7.93
N ASN A 80 7.07 5.32 -7.97
CA ASN A 80 5.96 4.73 -8.73
C ASN A 80 4.81 4.28 -7.82
N ASP A 81 4.69 4.81 -6.60
CA ASP A 81 3.53 4.57 -5.75
C ASP A 81 2.29 5.31 -6.32
N PHE A 82 1.28 4.54 -6.75
CA PHE A 82 0.03 5.06 -7.27
C PHE A 82 -1.01 5.40 -6.20
N VAL A 83 -0.89 4.81 -5.00
CA VAL A 83 -1.74 5.06 -3.84
C VAL A 83 -1.35 6.41 -3.22
N PHE A 84 -0.05 6.60 -3.02
CA PHE A 84 0.55 7.83 -2.48
C PHE A 84 1.55 8.43 -3.47
N PRO A 85 1.09 9.25 -4.44
CA PRO A 85 1.95 9.77 -5.50
C PRO A 85 3.12 10.60 -4.96
N ILE A 86 4.34 10.30 -5.44
CA ILE A 86 5.60 10.96 -5.04
C ILE A 86 5.55 12.49 -5.17
N ARG A 87 4.81 13.05 -6.13
CA ARG A 87 4.62 14.51 -6.30
C ARG A 87 4.00 15.22 -5.09
N HIS A 88 3.43 14.48 -4.14
CA HIS A 88 2.85 15.00 -2.90
C HIS A 88 3.74 14.75 -1.68
N ILE A 89 4.87 14.08 -1.86
CA ILE A 89 5.82 13.71 -0.82
C ILE A 89 7.08 14.56 -1.01
N LYS A 90 7.63 15.05 0.09
CA LYS A 90 8.88 15.81 0.14
C LYS A 90 9.82 15.13 1.13
N ASP A 91 11.11 15.42 1.00
CA ASP A 91 12.13 15.04 1.98
C ASP A 91 12.12 13.54 2.31
N CYS A 92 12.27 12.72 1.27
CA CYS A 92 12.31 11.26 1.39
C CYS A 92 13.42 10.65 0.54
N GLU A 93 13.97 9.52 1.00
CA GLU A 93 14.82 8.63 0.22
C GLU A 93 14.01 7.93 -0.87
N ILE A 94 14.32 8.21 -2.14
CA ILE A 94 13.53 7.75 -3.27
C ILE A 94 13.98 6.37 -3.73
N VAL A 95 13.07 5.40 -3.64
CA VAL A 95 13.25 4.08 -4.25
C VAL A 95 12.83 4.13 -5.72
N LYS A 96 13.82 4.14 -6.63
CA LYS A 96 13.57 4.14 -8.07
C LYS A 96 12.80 2.88 -8.51
N GLY A 97 11.69 3.11 -9.22
CA GLY A 97 10.74 2.08 -9.63
C GLY A 97 9.96 1.46 -8.48
N GLY A 98 10.02 2.02 -7.26
CA GLY A 98 9.29 1.54 -6.10
C GLY A 98 7.80 1.81 -6.23
N THR A 99 6.98 0.77 -6.20
CA THR A 99 5.52 0.89 -6.12
C THR A 99 5.06 0.78 -4.66
N HIS A 100 3.76 0.90 -4.39
CA HIS A 100 3.20 0.69 -3.05
C HIS A 100 3.57 -0.67 -2.42
N LEU A 101 3.82 -1.69 -3.27
CA LEU A 101 4.21 -3.05 -2.86
C LEU A 101 5.73 -3.23 -2.72
N MET A 102 6.51 -2.14 -2.73
CA MET A 102 7.98 -2.19 -2.70
C MET A 102 8.55 -2.93 -1.49
N ILE A 103 7.82 -2.92 -0.37
CA ILE A 103 8.22 -3.66 0.84
C ILE A 103 8.36 -5.16 0.59
N ILE A 104 7.61 -5.72 -0.35
CA ILE A 104 7.70 -7.14 -0.69
C ILE A 104 8.66 -7.37 -1.86
N ASN A 105 8.53 -6.59 -2.93
CA ASN A 105 9.24 -6.89 -4.18
C ASN A 105 10.65 -6.26 -4.26
N LYS A 106 11.01 -5.36 -3.33
CA LYS A 106 12.32 -4.70 -3.23
C LYS A 106 12.90 -4.82 -1.82
N ALA A 107 12.50 -5.84 -1.05
CA ALA A 107 12.92 -6.04 0.34
C ALA A 107 14.44 -5.91 0.54
N ASN A 108 15.26 -6.59 -0.26
CA ASN A 108 16.72 -6.54 -0.14
C ASN A 108 17.30 -5.12 -0.33
N TYR A 109 16.71 -4.32 -1.22
CA TYR A 109 17.14 -2.94 -1.44
C TYR A 109 16.73 -2.03 -0.29
N LEU A 110 15.55 -2.26 0.29
CA LEU A 110 15.13 -1.56 1.51
C LEU A 110 16.03 -1.93 2.68
N SER A 111 16.41 -3.21 2.83
CA SER A 111 17.34 -3.66 3.86
C SER A 111 18.68 -2.95 3.77
N SER A 112 19.25 -2.78 2.58
CA SER A 112 20.53 -2.06 2.43
C SER A 112 20.44 -0.55 2.65
N ILE A 113 19.25 0.04 2.54
CA ILE A 113 19.00 1.41 2.99
C ILE A 113 18.94 1.44 4.53
N LEU A 114 18.22 0.50 5.14
CA LEU A 114 18.06 0.41 6.60
C LEU A 114 19.39 0.18 7.32
N GLU A 115 20.26 -0.70 6.81
CA GLU A 115 21.61 -0.97 7.35
C GLU A 115 22.53 0.26 7.37
N LYS A 116 22.21 1.32 6.63
CA LYS A 116 22.96 2.59 6.65
C LYS A 116 22.40 3.59 7.66
N ILE A 117 21.18 3.37 8.11
CA ILE A 117 20.42 4.27 8.98
C ILE A 117 20.47 3.76 10.43
N ILE A 118 20.43 2.44 10.62
CA ILE A 118 20.41 1.72 11.90
C ILE A 118 21.74 1.01 12.09
#